data_AF-A0A444JA73-F1
#
_entry.id   AF-A0A444JA73-F1
#
_cell.length_a   1.000
_cell.length_b   1.000
_cell.length_c   1.000
_cell.angle_alpha   90.00
_cell.angle_beta   90.00
_cell.angle_gamma   90.00
#
_symmetry.space_group_name_H-M   'P 1'
#
loop_
_entity.id
_entity.type
_entity.pdbx_description
1 polymer ?
#
loop_
_entity_poly.entity_id
_entity_poly.type
_entity_poly.pdbx_seq_one_letter_code
_entity_poly.pdbx_strand_id
1 'polypeptide(L)' 'MYSPDLEAFSEMMEQAGLVPLHRTIVADLDTPLTIFAKVAEREKHAFLFESMEGGEKWGRYSFIGLDPLLS' A
#
# COMPACT_ATOMS: atom_id res chain seq x y z
N MET A 1 -6.19 13.72 2.38
CA MET A 1 -7.63 13.40 2.30
C MET A 1 -7.76 11.94 1.89
N TYR A 2 -8.71 11.20 2.44
CA TYR A 2 -9.00 9.85 1.97
C TYR A 2 -9.82 9.91 0.69
N SER A 3 -9.65 8.92 -0.16
CA SER A 3 -10.35 8.74 -1.44
C SER A 3 -10.75 7.27 -1.56
N PRO A 4 -11.99 6.96 -1.98
CA PRO A 4 -13.09 7.90 -2.15
C PRO A 4 -13.52 8.54 -0.81
N ASP A 5 -14.33 9.61 -0.88
CA ASP A 5 -15.02 10.12 0.31
C ASP A 5 -16.18 9.19 0.70
N LEU A 6 -16.86 9.50 1.81
CA LEU A 6 -17.87 8.61 2.37
C LEU A 6 -19.07 8.38 1.43
N GLU A 7 -19.49 9.43 0.72
CA GLU A 7 -20.64 9.36 -0.19
C GLU A 7 -20.27 8.48 -1.39
N ALA A 8 -19.16 8.77 -2.06
CA ALA A 8 -18.69 7.97 -3.20
C ALA A 8 -18.34 6.54 -2.80
N PHE A 9 -17.77 6.30 -1.61
CA PHE A 9 -17.52 4.95 -1.11
C PHE A 9 -18.82 4.15 -0.99
N SER A 10 -19.88 4.77 -0.45
CA SER A 10 -21.18 4.12 -0.26
C SER A 10 -21.81 3.74 -1.60
N GLU A 11 -21.76 4.63 -2.59
CA GLU A 11 -22.22 4.36 -3.95
C GLU A 11 -21.44 3.22 -4.62
N MET A 12 -20.11 3.20 -4.48
CA MET A 12 -19.26 2.15 -5.08
C MET A 12 -19.53 0.77 -4.46
N MET A 13 -19.83 0.71 -3.16
CA MET A 13 -20.13 -0.55 -2.46
C MET A 13 -21.44 -1.21 -2.92
N GLU A 14 -22.39 -0.43 -3.46
CA GLU A 14 -23.61 -1.02 -4.07
C GLU A 14 -23.29 -1.82 -5.34
N GLN A 15 -22.19 -1.48 -6.02
CA GLN A 15 -21.80 -2.08 -7.31
C GLN A 15 -20.63 -3.05 -7.22
N ALA A 16 -19.83 -2.99 -6.14
CA ALA A 16 -18.61 -3.78 -5.97
C ALA A 16 -18.59 -4.48 -4.60
N GLY A 17 -18.12 -5.74 -4.57
CA GLY A 17 -17.91 -6.49 -3.33
C GLY A 17 -16.67 -6.08 -2.52
N LEU A 18 -15.85 -5.16 -3.04
CA LEU A 18 -14.66 -4.62 -2.40
C LEU A 18 -14.33 -3.25 -3.00
N VAL A 19 -14.19 -2.23 -2.15
CA VAL A 19 -13.82 -0.86 -2.55
C VAL A 19 -12.56 -0.43 -1.78
N PRO A 20 -11.46 -0.06 -2.47
CA PRO A 20 -10.24 0.37 -1.79
C PRO A 20 -10.38 1.81 -1.27
N LEU A 21 -10.20 2.00 0.04
CA LEU A 21 -9.99 3.32 0.63
C LEU A 21 -8.50 3.63 0.67
N HIS A 22 -8.09 4.74 0.07
CA HIS A 22 -6.69 5.10 -0.05
C HIS A 22 -6.45 6.58 0.26
N ARG A 23 -5.19 6.95 0.48
CA ARG A 23 -4.75 8.34 0.52
C ARG A 23 -3.33 8.42 0.01
N THR A 24 -2.99 9.56 -0.58
CA THR A 24 -1.60 9.87 -0.94
C THR A 24 -0.93 10.62 0.20
N ILE A 25 0.33 10.25 0.49
CA ILE A 25 1.16 10.86 1.52
C ILE A 25 2.50 11.21 0.88
N VAL A 26 3.06 12.38 1.22
CA VAL A 26 4.40 12.78 0.78
C VAL A 26 5.43 11.99 1.59
N ALA A 27 6.36 11.32 0.91
CA ALA A 27 7.36 10.45 1.53
C ALA A 27 8.75 10.64 0.88
N ASP A 28 9.04 11.85 0.40
CA ASP A 28 10.22 12.16 -0.42
C ASP A 28 11.57 11.92 0.30
N LEU A 29 11.54 11.79 1.63
CA LEU A 29 12.71 11.53 2.47
C LEU A 29 12.90 10.04 2.81
N ASP A 30 12.00 9.19 2.33
CA ASP A 30 12.01 7.77 2.61
C ASP A 30 12.16 6.95 1.33
N THR A 31 12.85 5.82 1.45
CA THR A 31 12.87 4.78 0.41
C THR A 31 11.84 3.71 0.77
N PRO A 32 11.40 2.85 -0.17
CA PRO A 32 10.48 1.77 0.16
C PRO A 32 10.96 0.91 1.34
N LEU A 33 12.27 0.66 1.43
CA LEU A 33 12.88 -0.09 2.53
C LEU A 33 12.77 0.64 3.87
N THR A 34 13.01 1.97 3.92
CA THR A 34 12.88 2.72 5.17
C THR A 34 11.42 2.82 5.61
N ILE A 35 10.47 2.94 4.68
CA ILE A 35 9.04 2.88 4.99
C ILE A 35 8.69 1.51 5.57
N PHE A 36 9.10 0.43 4.90
CA PHE A 36 8.84 -0.94 5.36
C PHE A 36 9.34 -1.16 6.79
N ALA A 37 10.58 -0.76 7.09
CA ALA A 37 11.14 -0.88 8.44
C ALA A 37 10.31 -0.13 9.50
N LYS A 38 9.82 1.08 9.18
CA LYS A 38 8.99 1.89 10.09
C LYS A 38 7.63 1.26 10.39
N VAL A 39 7.02 0.57 9.43
CA VAL A 39 5.66 0.01 9.60
C VAL A 39 5.67 -1.44 10.06
N ALA A 40 6.66 -2.24 9.63
CA ALA A 40 6.74 -3.65 9.94
C ALA A 40 7.04 -3.94 11.42
N GLU A 41 7.68 -3.02 12.14
CA GLU A 41 8.00 -3.20 13.58
C GLU A 41 6.76 -3.47 14.44
N ARG A 42 5.59 -2.99 14.01
CA ARG A 42 4.33 -3.11 14.77
C ARG A 42 3.46 -4.29 14.34
N GLU A 43 3.84 -5.02 13.31
CA GLU A 43 2.97 -6.00 12.65
C GLU A 43 3.55 -7.41 12.77
N LYS A 44 2.68 -8.39 13.07
CA LYS A 44 3.10 -9.81 13.15
C LYS A 44 3.50 -10.36 11.78
N HIS A 45 2.82 -9.90 10.73
CA HIS A 45 3.05 -10.32 9.36
C HIS A 45 3.14 -9.08 8.47
N ALA A 46 4.29 -8.90 7.83
CA ALA A 46 4.55 -7.80 6.91
C ALA A 46 5.43 -8.28 5.75
N PHE A 47 5.21 -7.72 4.56
CA PHE A 47 6.03 -8.00 3.38
C PHE A 47 6.31 -6.75 2.56
N LEU A 48 7.43 -6.77 1.85
CA LEU A 48 7.85 -5.77 0.86
C LEU A 48 8.12 -6.49 -0.46
N PHE A 49 7.44 -6.07 -1.52
CA PHE A 49 7.72 -6.49 -2.90
C PHE A 49 8.34 -5.33 -3.67
N GLU A 50 9.53 -5.57 -4.22
CA GLU A 50 10.21 -4.67 -5.13
C GLU A 50 10.44 -5.37 -6.47
N SER A 51 10.22 -4.63 -7.55
CA SER A 51 10.47 -5.13 -8.90
C SER A 51 11.85 -4.68 -9.37
N MET A 52 12.59 -5.56 -10.05
CA MET A 52 13.80 -5.22 -10.78
C MET A 52 13.61 -5.57 -12.26
N GLU A 53 13.79 -4.58 -13.14
CA GLU A 53 13.80 -4.78 -14.59
C GLU A 53 15.25 -4.81 -15.09
N GLY A 54 15.63 -5.90 -15.76
CA GLY A 54 16.93 -6.02 -16.44
C GLY A 54 18.16 -5.99 -15.52
N GLY A 55 17.98 -6.21 -14.21
CA GLY A 55 19.07 -6.31 -13.21
C GLY A 55 19.64 -4.97 -12.72
N GLU A 56 19.38 -3.86 -13.41
CA GLU A 56 19.98 -2.56 -13.07
C GLU A 56 18.96 -1.44 -12.79
N LYS A 57 17.69 -1.60 -13.16
CA LYS A 57 16.65 -0.59 -12.92
C LYS A 57 15.62 -1.11 -11.93
N TRP A 58 15.45 -0.36 -10.84
CA TRP A 58 14.33 -0.56 -9.92
C TRP A 58 13.04 -0.22 -10.65
N GLY A 59 12.01 -1.04 -10.46
CA GLY A 59 10.68 -0.80 -10.98
C GLY A 59 10.10 0.50 -10.42
N ARG A 60 9.12 1.07 -11.12
CA ARG A 60 8.48 2.34 -10.73
C ARG A 60 7.76 2.25 -9.37
N TYR A 61 7.38 1.04 -8.93
CA TYR A 61 6.56 0.83 -7.75
C TYR A 61 7.13 -0.28 -6.85
N SER A 62 7.00 -0.07 -5.55
CA SER A 62 7.18 -1.08 -4.50
C SER A 62 5.85 -1.26 -3.76
N PHE A 63 5.55 -2.46 -3.28
CA PHE A 63 4.33 -2.76 -2.53
C PHE A 63 4.69 -3.21 -1.11
N ILE A 64 4.07 -2.58 -0.12
CA ILE A 64 4.17 -3.00 1.28
C ILE A 64 2.80 -3.50 1.72
N GLY A 65 2.76 -4.72 2.25
CA GLY A 65 1.55 -5.29 2.84
C GLY A 65 1.75 -5.59 4.32
N LEU A 66 0.71 -5.32 5.10
CA LEU A 66 0.67 -5.49 6.56
C LEU A 66 -0.58 -6.29 6.91
N ASP A 67 -0.45 -7.16 7.93
CA ASP A 67 -1.54 -7.97 8.51
C ASP A 67 -2.54 -8.56 7.48
N PRO A 68 -2.07 -9.40 6.53
CA PRO A 68 -2.96 -10.04 5.57
C PRO A 68 -3.96 -10.97 6.27
N LEU A 69 -5.19 -10.99 5.77
CA LEU A 69 -6.33 -11.73 6.34
C LEU A 69 -6.16 -13.26 6.43
N LEU A 70 -5.15 -13.82 5.76
CA LEU A 70 -4.86 -15.26 5.76
C LEU A 70 -3.39 -15.46 6.16
N SER A 71 -3.19 -16.15 7.29
CA SER A 71 -1.88 -16.59 7.81
C SER A 71 -1.78 -18.11 7.79
#